data_AF-A0A6B3FMR1-F1
#
_entry.id   AF-A0A6B3FMR1-F1
#
_cell.length_a   1.000
_cell.length_b   1.000
_cell.length_c   1.000
_cell.angle_alpha   90.00
_cell.angle_beta   90.00
_cell.angle_gamma   90.00
#
_symmetry.space_group_name_H-M   'P 1'
#
loop_
_entity.id
_entity.type
_entity.pdbx_description
1 polymer ?
#
loop_
_entity_poly.entity_id
_entity_poly.type
_entity_poly.pdbx_seq_one_letter_code
_entity_poly.pdbx_strand_id
1 'polypeptide(L)' 'ATALVLRAVDALKTFDILYATKGAGGGSDFEVETLNVYAYGLTFDYQEYGLAAAVLVLFTLFIIGAVVLLRRRGGRKNA' A
#
# COMPACT_ATOMS: atom_id res chain seq x y z
N ALA A 1 -20.73 -5.35 -3.90
CA ALA A 1 -19.63 -4.67 -4.63
C ALA A 1 -18.78 -3.77 -3.72
N THR A 2 -19.41 -2.88 -2.93
CA THR A 2 -18.70 -1.96 -2.02
C THR A 2 -17.80 -2.67 -1.00
N ALA A 3 -18.26 -3.78 -0.40
CA ALA A 3 -17.46 -4.57 0.55
C ALA A 3 -16.14 -5.10 -0.05
N LEU A 4 -16.14 -5.49 -1.33
CA LEU A 4 -14.94 -5.97 -2.01
C LEU A 4 -13.92 -4.84 -2.22
N VAL A 5 -14.39 -3.63 -2.56
CA VAL A 5 -13.53 -2.46 -2.74
C VAL A 5 -12.87 -2.06 -1.43
N LEU A 6 -13.65 -2.02 -0.34
CA LEU A 6 -13.10 -1.70 0.99
C LEU A 6 -12.08 -2.76 1.43
N ARG A 7 -12.39 -4.06 1.24
CA ARG A 7 -11.47 -5.15 1.57
C ARG A 7 -10.17 -5.14 0.75
N ALA A 8 -10.24 -4.75 -0.53
CA ALA A 8 -9.06 -4.61 -1.37
C ALA A 8 -8.16 -3.46 -0.90
N VAL A 9 -8.75 -2.34 -0.47
CA VAL A 9 -7.98 -1.21 0.09
C VAL A 9 -7.35 -1.58 1.43
N ASP A 10 -8.09 -2.24 2.31
CA ASP A 10 -7.55 -2.71 3.60
C ASP A 10 -6.37 -3.66 3.39
N ALA A 11 -6.48 -4.59 2.43
CA ALA A 11 -5.39 -5.50 2.08
C ALA A 11 -4.15 -4.75 1.56
N LEU A 12 -4.32 -3.73 0.71
CA LEU A 12 -3.20 -2.93 0.19
C LEU A 12 -2.47 -2.15 1.28
N LYS A 13 -3.19 -1.65 2.28
CA LYS A 13 -2.62 -0.91 3.41
C LYS A 13 -2.12 -1.82 4.55
N THR A 14 -2.17 -3.13 4.39
CA THR A 14 -1.74 -4.08 5.42
C THR A 14 -0.21 -4.04 5.55
N PHE A 15 0.27 -3.20 6.44
CA PHE A 15 1.69 -3.05 6.75
C PHE A 15 2.07 -3.78 8.05
N ASP A 16 1.26 -3.62 9.10
CA ASP A 16 1.61 -4.05 10.46
C ASP A 16 2.02 -5.53 10.54
N ILE A 17 1.19 -6.44 10.01
CA ILE A 17 1.49 -7.88 10.06
C ILE A 17 2.68 -8.27 9.17
N LEU A 18 2.87 -7.59 8.04
CA LEU A 18 3.99 -7.87 7.13
C LEU A 18 5.31 -7.48 7.79
N TYR A 19 5.36 -6.26 8.34
CA TYR A 19 6.52 -5.77 9.05
C TYR A 19 6.80 -6.58 10.32
N ALA A 20 5.77 -6.94 11.09
CA ALA A 20 5.95 -7.75 12.30
C ALA A 20 6.50 -9.17 12.00
N THR A 21 6.16 -9.74 10.84
CA THR A 21 6.54 -11.13 10.51
C THR A 21 7.93 -11.21 9.87
N LYS A 22 8.31 -10.22 9.06
CA LYS A 22 9.53 -10.27 8.23
C LYS A 22 10.54 -9.17 8.54
N GLY A 23 10.15 -8.19 9.36
CA GLY A 23 11.00 -7.08 9.76
C GLY A 23 11.24 -6.06 8.65
N ALA A 24 12.22 -5.21 8.88
CA ALA A 24 12.72 -4.25 7.89
C ALA A 24 13.21 -4.96 6.63
N GLY A 25 12.94 -4.36 5.46
CA GLY A 25 13.31 -4.93 4.15
C GLY A 25 12.43 -6.10 3.68
N GLY A 26 11.44 -6.54 4.45
CA GLY A 26 10.48 -7.55 3.97
C GLY A 26 11.06 -8.97 3.81
N GLY A 27 12.11 -9.32 4.55
CA GLY A 27 12.72 -10.65 4.57
C GLY A 27 14.06 -10.73 3.83
N SER A 28 14.65 -11.94 3.75
CA SER A 28 15.99 -12.16 3.18
C SER A 28 16.12 -11.73 1.72
N ASP A 29 15.05 -11.91 0.94
CA ASP A 29 15.00 -11.63 -0.50
C ASP A 29 13.88 -10.65 -0.85
N PHE A 30 13.55 -9.72 0.05
CA PHE A 30 12.49 -8.72 -0.15
C PHE A 30 11.10 -9.32 -0.46
N GLU A 31 10.84 -10.53 0.06
CA GLU A 31 9.66 -11.36 -0.26
C GLU A 31 8.32 -10.65 0.02
N VAL A 32 8.28 -9.77 1.02
CA VAL A 32 7.10 -8.97 1.39
C VAL A 32 7.38 -7.46 1.42
N GLU A 33 8.34 -6.99 0.62
CA GLU A 33 8.65 -5.58 0.51
C GLU A 33 7.54 -4.82 -0.25
N THR A 34 6.50 -4.45 0.48
CA THR A 34 5.47 -3.54 -0.03
C THR A 34 5.93 -2.09 0.05
N LEU A 35 5.26 -1.18 -0.66
CA LEU A 35 5.57 0.26 -0.61
C LEU A 35 5.55 0.84 0.82
N ASN A 36 4.68 0.34 1.70
CA ASN A 36 4.68 0.77 3.11
C ASN A 36 5.86 0.19 3.90
N VAL A 37 6.25 -1.07 3.63
CA VAL A 37 7.42 -1.71 4.27
C VAL A 37 8.71 -1.01 3.85
N TYR A 38 8.84 -0.71 2.56
CA TYR A 38 9.94 0.06 2.01
C TYR A 38 10.03 1.48 2.59
N ALA A 39 8.91 2.22 2.59
CA ALA A 39 8.86 3.56 3.17
C ALA A 39 9.19 3.59 4.67
N TYR A 40 8.82 2.55 5.41
CA TYR A 40 9.19 2.41 6.82
C TYR A 40 10.70 2.24 6.99
N GLY A 41 11.33 1.37 6.21
CA GLY A 41 12.79 1.20 6.23
C GLY A 41 13.52 2.49 5.87
N LEU A 42 13.07 3.20 4.82
CA LEU A 42 13.63 4.51 4.46
C LEU A 42 13.55 5.53 5.60
N THR A 43 12.44 5.52 6.35
CA THR A 43 12.21 6.46 7.45
C THR A 43 13.12 6.17 8.65
N PHE A 44 13.21 4.91 9.07
CA PHE A 44 13.82 4.55 10.36
C PHE A 44 15.23 3.96 10.22
N ASP A 45 15.52 3.22 9.15
CA ASP A 45 16.84 2.61 8.95
C ASP A 45 17.78 3.58 8.21
N TYR A 46 17.26 4.28 7.20
CA TYR A 46 18.07 5.18 6.35
C TYR A 46 17.90 6.67 6.68
N GLN A 47 16.94 7.04 7.54
CA GLN A 47 16.60 8.44 7.86
C GLN A 47 16.30 9.32 6.63
N GLU A 48 15.91 8.73 5.50
CA GLU A 48 15.56 9.43 4.27
C GLU A 48 14.08 9.82 4.25
N TYR A 49 13.70 10.69 5.19
CA TYR A 49 12.30 11.11 5.38
C TYR A 49 11.65 11.70 4.12
N GLY A 50 12.42 12.43 3.31
CA GLY A 50 11.93 13.02 2.06
C GLY A 50 11.56 11.96 1.02
N LEU A 51 12.39 10.93 0.86
CA LEU A 51 12.14 9.84 -0.07
C LEU A 51 10.99 8.97 0.44
N ALA A 52 10.96 8.66 1.73
CA ALA A 52 9.85 7.95 2.37
C ALA A 52 8.50 8.67 2.16
N ALA A 53 8.47 9.99 2.35
CA ALA A 53 7.27 10.80 2.13
C ALA A 53 6.81 10.74 0.66
N ALA A 54 7.73 10.83 -0.31
CA ALA A 54 7.39 10.71 -1.73
C ALA A 54 6.77 9.34 -2.05
N VAL A 55 7.34 8.25 -1.52
CA VAL A 55 6.79 6.88 -1.67
C VAL A 55 5.37 6.78 -1.10
N LEU A 56 5.13 7.32 0.10
CA LEU A 56 3.81 7.29 0.73
C LEU A 56 2.77 8.12 -0.03
N VAL A 57 3.16 9.26 -0.60
CA VAL A 57 2.27 10.09 -1.45
C VAL A 57 1.90 9.32 -2.73
N LEU A 58 2.87 8.72 -3.41
CA LEU A 58 2.63 7.90 -4.59
C LEU A 58 1.71 6.72 -4.29
N PHE A 59 1.95 6.03 -3.18
CA PHE A 59 1.11 4.93 -2.72
C PHE A 59 -0.34 5.40 -2.44
N THR A 60 -0.50 6.57 -1.85
CA THR A 60 -1.82 7.18 -1.61
C THR A 60 -2.55 7.49 -2.92
N LEU A 61 -1.86 8.11 -3.89
CA LEU A 61 -2.42 8.36 -5.21
C LEU A 61 -2.82 7.07 -5.93
N PHE A 62 -2.02 6.01 -5.78
CA PHE A 62 -2.32 4.69 -6.32
C PHE A 62 -3.61 4.11 -5.72
N ILE A 63 -3.78 4.17 -4.39
CA ILE A 63 -5.03 3.73 -3.73
C ILE A 63 -6.23 4.54 -4.24
N ILE A 64 -6.11 5.87 -4.32
CA ILE A 64 -7.19 6.73 -4.82
C ILE A 64 -7.56 6.32 -6.26
N GLY A 65 -6.56 6.10 -7.12
CA GLY A 65 -6.76 5.63 -8.49
C GLY A 65 -7.48 4.28 -8.56
N ALA A 66 -7.05 3.31 -7.74
CA ALA A 66 -7.66 2.00 -7.65
C ALA A 66 -9.13 2.10 -7.19
N VAL A 67 -9.42 2.89 -6.16
CA VAL A 67 -10.79 3.10 -5.64
C VAL A 67 -11.67 3.78 -6.70
N VAL A 68 -11.19 4.82 -7.37
CA VAL A 68 -11.93 5.52 -8.43
C VAL A 68 -12.23 4.56 -9.60
N LEU A 69 -11.24 3.77 -10.04
CA LEU A 69 -11.41 2.81 -11.12
C LEU A 69 -12.45 1.73 -10.76
N LEU A 70 -12.34 1.16 -9.57
CA LEU A 70 -13.27 0.14 -9.07
C LEU A 70 -14.69 0.70 -8.93
N ARG A 71 -14.84 1.94 -8.44
CA ARG A 71 -16.13 2.62 -8.35
C ARG A 71 -16.74 2.88 -9.73
N ARG A 72 -15.94 3.34 -10.70
CA ARG A 72 -16.39 3.55 -12.11
C ARG A 72 -16.80 2.25 -12.79
N ARG A 73 -16.11 1.13 -12.53
CA ARG A 73 -16.49 -0.20 -13.05
C ARG A 73 -17.78 -0.73 -12.41
N GLY A 74 -18.04 -0.42 -11.14
CA GLY A 74 -19.29 -0.78 -10.47
C GLY A 74 -20.52 -0.05 -11.04
N GLY A 75 -20.38 1.21 -11.46
CA GLY A 75 -21.48 2.00 -12.02
C GLY A 75 -21.90 1.60 -13.44
N ARG A 76 -21.01 0.99 -14.23
CA ARG A 76 -21.29 0.53 -15.61
C ARG A 76 -22.10 -0.76 -15.71
N LYS A 77 -22.27 -1.51 -14.60
CA LYS A 77 -23.02 -2.77 -14.60
C LYS A 77 -24.52 -2.61 -14.34
N ASN A 78 -24.97 -1.38 -14.07
CA ASN A 78 -26.37 -1.06 -13.73
C ASN A 78 -27.07 -0.18 -14.79
N ALA A 79 -26.55 -0.13 -16.03
CA ALA A 79 -27.16 0.57 -17.16
C ALA A 79 -27.44 -0.41 -18.29
#